data_AF-A0A672LGQ8-F1
#
_entry.id   AF-A0A672LGQ8-F1
#
_cell.length_a   1.000
_cell.length_b   1.000
_cell.length_c   1.000
_cell.angle_alpha   90.00
_cell.angle_beta   90.00
_cell.angle_gamma   90.00
#
_symmetry.space_group_name_H-M   'P 1'
#
loop_
_entity.id
_entity.type
_entity.pdbx_description
1 polymer ?
#
loop_
_entity_poly.entity_id
_entity_poly.type
_entity_poly.pdbx_seq_one_letter_code
_entity_poly.pdbx_strand_id
1 'polypeptide(L)'
;MEARGKYDFNGKEEDELSFRKGDILKVNEWFKAELHGHEGFIPKNYVDMQTLSWFKENAGRGSAEEMLMSREVGAFLIRGSQSSPGDFSISVREREVY
;
A
#
# COMPACT_ATOMS: atom_id res chain seq x y z
N MET A 1 0.93 -1.29 8.27
CA MET A 1 1.20 -1.00 6.85
C MET A 1 2.63 -1.44 6.55
N GLU A 2 2.97 -1.67 5.29
CA GLU A 2 4.36 -1.87 4.89
C GLU A 2 4.87 -0.61 4.19
N ALA A 3 6.16 -0.33 4.33
CA ALA A 3 6.82 0.74 3.60
C ALA A 3 8.18 0.26 3.10
N ARG A 4 8.58 0.72 1.91
CA ARG A 4 9.88 0.40 1.32
C ARG A 4 10.84 1.57 1.49
N GLY A 5 12.06 1.30 1.96
CA GLY A 5 13.12 2.31 2.01
C GLY A 5 13.48 2.82 0.60
N LYS A 6 13.39 4.14 0.37
CA LYS A 6 13.79 4.80 -0.89
C LYS A 6 15.27 5.12 -0.92
N TYR A 7 15.84 5.41 0.26
CA TYR A 7 17.24 5.75 0.49
C TYR A 7 17.72 5.05 1.76
N ASP A 8 19.03 5.01 1.94
CA ASP A 8 19.62 4.65 3.22
C ASP A 8 19.32 5.73 4.27
N PHE A 9 18.97 5.30 5.48
CA PHE A 9 18.75 6.17 6.61
C PHE A 9 19.53 5.65 7.81
N ASN A 10 20.40 6.50 8.37
CA ASN A 10 21.12 6.21 9.61
C ASN A 10 20.52 7.12 10.69
N GLY A 11 19.74 6.52 11.60
CA GLY A 11 19.19 7.20 12.76
C GLY A 11 20.29 7.77 13.65
N LYS A 12 20.05 8.94 14.20
CA LYS A 12 20.96 9.67 15.09
C LYS A 12 20.47 9.63 16.54
N GLU A 13 19.16 9.59 16.73
CA GLU A 13 18.54 9.52 18.06
C GLU A 13 18.24 8.06 18.42
N GLU A 14 18.18 7.75 19.72
CA GLU A 14 17.99 6.37 20.21
C GLU A 14 16.62 5.78 19.83
N ASP A 15 15.64 6.63 19.55
CA ASP A 15 14.29 6.25 19.14
C ASP A 15 14.12 6.19 17.61
N GLU A 16 15.16 6.47 16.81
CA GLU A 16 15.13 6.36 15.36
C GLU A 16 15.57 4.98 14.86
N LEU A 17 14.84 4.44 13.87
CA LEU A 17 15.17 3.17 13.25
C LEU A 17 16.02 3.39 11.99
N SER A 18 17.24 2.85 11.97
CA SER A 18 18.07 2.83 10.76
C SER A 18 17.61 1.74 9.79
N PHE A 19 17.68 2.03 8.49
CA PHE A 19 17.34 1.09 7.42
C PHE A 19 18.10 1.41 6.12
N ARG A 20 18.11 0.46 5.18
CA ARG A 20 18.73 0.60 3.87
C ARG A 20 17.69 0.78 2.78
N LYS A 21 18.12 1.36 1.66
CA LYS A 21 17.31 1.42 0.45
C LYS A 21 16.88 -0.01 0.05
N GLY A 22 15.58 -0.19 -0.12
CA GLY A 22 14.96 -1.46 -0.51
C GLY A 22 14.39 -2.27 0.65
N ASP A 23 14.75 -1.96 1.91
CA ASP A 23 14.20 -2.66 3.08
C ASP A 23 12.68 -2.51 3.16
N ILE A 24 12.01 -3.57 3.62
CA ILE A 24 10.57 -3.58 3.87
C ILE A 24 10.35 -3.43 5.37
N LEU A 25 9.73 -2.32 5.73
CA LEU A 25 9.49 -1.88 7.09
C LEU A 25 8.02 -2.10 7.43
N LYS A 26 7.72 -2.62 8.61
CA LYS A 26 6.35 -2.68 9.12
C LYS A 26 6.05 -1.41 9.89
N VAL A 27 5.22 -0.55 9.31
CA VAL A 27 4.98 0.83 9.77
C VAL A 27 3.55 1.02 10.26
N ASN A 28 3.38 1.78 11.35
CA ASN A 28 2.08 2.25 11.83
C ASN A 28 1.76 3.68 11.35
N GLU A 29 0.64 4.25 11.81
CA GLU A 29 0.20 5.59 11.37
C GLU A 29 1.16 6.71 11.79
N TRP A 30 1.91 6.53 12.89
CA TRP A 30 2.86 7.52 13.43
C TRP A 30 4.28 7.38 12.90
N PHE A 31 4.47 6.63 11.80
CA PHE A 31 5.78 6.36 11.23
C PHE A 31 6.76 5.72 12.23
N LYS A 32 6.23 5.01 13.22
CA LYS A 32 7.02 4.06 13.99
C LYS A 32 7.04 2.75 13.21
N ALA A 33 8.24 2.23 12.98
CA ALA A 33 8.50 1.08 12.14
C ALA A 33 9.22 -0.03 12.92
N GLU A 34 9.08 -1.25 12.43
CA GLU A 34 9.79 -2.44 12.89
C GLU A 34 10.60 -3.04 11.72
N LEU A 35 11.87 -3.37 11.96
CA LEU A 35 12.77 -4.08 11.04
C LEU A 35 13.68 -5.03 11.82
N HIS A 36 13.67 -6.33 11.47
CA HIS A 36 14.49 -7.36 12.13
C HIS A 36 14.36 -7.40 13.67
N GLY A 37 13.16 -7.11 14.20
CA GLY A 37 12.89 -7.07 15.64
C GLY A 37 13.35 -5.78 16.34
N HIS A 38 13.93 -4.82 15.61
CA HIS A 38 14.22 -3.48 16.11
C HIS A 38 13.09 -2.52 15.72
N GLU A 39 12.72 -1.63 16.64
CA GLU A 39 11.67 -0.64 16.42
C GLU A 39 12.18 0.78 16.62
N GLY A 40 11.62 1.73 15.88
CA GLY A 40 11.92 3.15 16.01
C GLY A 40 11.19 3.99 14.98
N PHE A 41 11.31 5.31 15.09
CA PHE A 41 10.74 6.26 14.15
C PHE A 41 11.55 6.33 12.86
N ILE A 42 10.83 6.54 11.75
CA ILE A 42 11.42 6.72 10.43
C ILE A 42 10.91 8.01 9.77
N PRO A 43 11.74 8.68 8.96
CA PRO A 43 11.28 9.85 8.23
C PRO A 43 10.40 9.45 7.05
N LYS A 44 9.15 9.95 7.03
CA LYS A 44 8.17 9.72 5.95
C LYS A 44 8.75 9.93 4.55
N ASN A 45 9.60 10.95 4.38
CA ASN A 45 10.19 11.28 3.07
C ASN A 45 11.25 10.28 2.59
N TYR A 46 11.70 9.35 3.42
CA TYR A 46 12.68 8.30 3.06
C TYR A 46 12.04 6.97 2.72
N VAL A 47 10.72 6.84 2.87
CA VAL A 47 10.01 5.61 2.55
C VAL A 47 8.94 5.83 1.49
N ASP A 48 8.61 4.75 0.80
CA ASP A 48 7.43 4.65 -0.05
C ASP A 48 6.41 3.75 0.66
N MET A 49 5.27 4.32 1.05
CA MET A 49 4.22 3.57 1.73
C MET A 49 3.61 2.58 0.74
N GLN A 50 3.76 1.29 1.02
CA GLN A 50 3.16 0.27 0.18
C GLN A 50 1.67 0.21 0.48
N THR A 51 0.89 0.89 -0.36
CA THR A 51 -0.55 0.66 -0.41
C THR A 51 -0.79 -0.73 -0.98
N LEU A 52 -1.74 -1.45 -0.39
CA LEU A 52 -2.12 -2.78 -0.88
C LEU A 52 -2.59 -2.62 -2.32
N SER A 53 -1.97 -3.36 -3.24
CA SER A 53 -2.25 -3.22 -4.68
C SER A 53 -3.70 -3.48 -5.02
N TRP A 54 -4.39 -4.28 -4.21
CA TRP A 54 -5.81 -4.60 -4.29
C TRP A 54 -6.72 -3.58 -3.61
N PHE A 55 -6.22 -2.62 -2.83
CA PHE A 55 -7.06 -1.59 -2.19
C PHE A 55 -6.93 -0.23 -2.90
N LYS A 56 -8.05 0.27 -3.42
CA LYS A 56 -8.16 1.50 -4.22
C LYS A 56 -9.35 2.32 -3.75
N GLU A 57 -9.27 2.85 -2.53
CA GLU A 57 -10.36 3.59 -1.86
C GLU A 57 -11.04 4.63 -2.76
N ASN A 58 -10.26 5.43 -3.49
CA ASN A 58 -10.78 6.51 -4.33
C ASN A 58 -11.08 6.10 -5.78
N ALA A 59 -10.94 4.83 -6.15
CA ALA A 59 -11.21 4.39 -7.52
C ALA A 59 -12.72 4.32 -7.79
N GLY A 60 -13.17 5.03 -8.82
CA GLY A 60 -14.51 4.87 -9.38
C GLY A 60 -14.67 3.56 -10.16
N ARG A 61 -15.92 3.21 -10.49
CA ARG A 61 -16.25 1.98 -11.23
C ARG A 61 -15.49 1.87 -12.55
N GLY A 62 -15.56 2.88 -13.42
CA GLY A 62 -14.88 2.85 -14.73
C GLY A 62 -13.35 2.78 -14.61
N SER A 63 -12.78 3.49 -13.62
CA SER A 63 -11.34 3.43 -13.36
C SER A 63 -10.90 2.03 -12.88
N ALA A 64 -11.72 1.37 -12.06
CA ALA A 64 -11.47 -0.01 -11.65
C ALA A 64 -11.57 -1.01 -12.80
N GLU A 65 -12.54 -0.82 -13.71
CA GLU A 65 -12.66 -1.62 -14.93
C GLU A 65 -11.38 -1.52 -15.79
N GLU A 66 -10.89 -0.30 -16.07
CA GLU A 66 -9.65 -0.07 -16.83
C GLU A 66 -8.43 -0.72 -16.16
N MET A 67 -8.27 -0.57 -14.83
CA MET A 67 -7.17 -1.20 -14.09
C MET A 67 -7.18 -2.72 -14.19
N LEU A 68 -8.36 -3.35 -14.22
CA LEU A 68 -8.52 -4.80 -14.24
C LEU A 68 -8.44 -5.40 -15.65
N MET A 69 -8.75 -4.63 -16.70
CA MET A 69 -8.77 -5.12 -18.09
C MET A 69 -7.42 -5.71 -18.55
N SER A 70 -6.32 -5.12 -18.11
CA SER A 70 -4.96 -5.56 -18.45
C SER A 70 -4.43 -6.69 -17.56
N ARG A 71 -5.22 -7.16 -16.59
CA ARG A 71 -4.80 -8.19 -15.63
C ARG A 71 -5.40 -9.55 -15.98
N GLU A 72 -4.87 -10.58 -15.33
CA GLU A 72 -5.37 -11.95 -15.45
C GLU A 72 -6.80 -12.10 -14.93
N VAL A 73 -7.52 -13.10 -15.45
CA VAL A 73 -8.84 -13.49 -14.94
C VAL A 73 -8.73 -13.86 -13.47
N GLY A 74 -9.68 -13.41 -12.66
CA GLY A 74 -9.67 -13.56 -11.20
C GLY A 74 -8.95 -12.43 -10.46
N ALA A 75 -8.23 -11.55 -11.16
CA ALA A 75 -7.70 -10.33 -10.53
C ALA A 75 -8.84 -9.50 -9.94
N PHE A 76 -8.61 -8.91 -8.77
CA PHE A 76 -9.62 -8.13 -8.07
C PHE A 76 -9.01 -6.89 -7.41
N LEU A 77 -9.89 -5.94 -7.11
CA LEU A 77 -9.61 -4.82 -6.20
C LEU A 77 -10.84 -4.48 -5.37
N ILE A 78 -10.61 -3.94 -4.18
CA ILE A 78 -11.58 -3.33 -3.28
C ILE A 78 -11.46 -1.82 -3.44
N ARG A 79 -12.59 -1.13 -3.64
CA ARG A 79 -12.68 0.32 -3.83
C ARG A 79 -13.81 0.92 -3.01
N GLY A 80 -13.78 2.22 -2.78
CA GLY A 80 -14.89 2.94 -2.18
C GLY A 80 -16.15 2.86 -3.05
N SER A 81 -17.30 2.74 -2.41
CA SER A 81 -18.60 2.81 -3.08
C SER A 81 -18.90 4.25 -3.49
N GLN A 82 -19.18 4.47 -4.77
CA GLN A 82 -19.56 5.79 -5.29
C GLN A 82 -21.03 6.13 -5.00
N SER A 83 -21.86 5.11 -4.73
CA SER A 83 -23.29 5.29 -4.43
C SER A 83 -23.57 5.42 -2.93
N SER A 84 -22.67 4.90 -2.08
CA SER A 84 -22.84 4.88 -0.62
C SER A 84 -21.52 5.27 0.05
N PRO A 85 -21.30 6.55 0.39
CA PRO A 85 -20.07 6.99 1.05
C PRO A 85 -19.83 6.22 2.36
N GLY A 86 -18.63 5.65 2.51
CA GLY A 86 -18.24 4.82 3.66
C GLY A 86 -18.35 3.31 3.42
N ASP A 87 -19.10 2.87 2.40
CA ASP A 87 -19.15 1.47 1.99
C ASP A 87 -18.01 1.12 1.01
N PHE A 88 -17.71 -0.17 0.91
CA PHE A 88 -16.76 -0.71 -0.06
C PHE A 88 -17.45 -1.56 -1.13
N SER A 89 -16.84 -1.61 -2.31
CA SER A 89 -17.22 -2.48 -3.43
C SER A 89 -16.02 -3.30 -3.87
N ILE A 90 -16.25 -4.55 -4.28
CA ILE A 90 -15.25 -5.38 -4.95
C ILE A 90 -15.47 -5.31 -6.46
N SER A 91 -14.39 -5.21 -7.24
CA SER A 91 -14.39 -5.33 -8.69
C SER A 91 -13.48 -6.48 -9.08
N VAL A 92 -13.95 -7.37 -9.96
CA VAL A 92 -13.26 -8.62 -10.31
C VAL A 92 -13.18 -8.73 -11.84
N ARG A 93 -12.01 -9.13 -12.36
CA ARG A 93 -11.82 -9.46 -13.77
C ARG A 93 -12.39 -10.84 -14.05
N GLU A 94 -13.55 -10.89 -14.67
CA GLU A 94 -14.15 -12.14 -15.16
C GLU A 94 -13.66 -12.45 -16.58
N ARG A 95 -13.76 -13.74 -16.97
CA ARG A 95 -13.52 -14.17 -18.34
C ARG A 95 -14.71 -13.78 -19.21
N GLU A 96 -14.46 -13.13 -20.35
CA GLU A 96 -15.49 -13.01 -21.38
C GLU A 96 -15.74 -14.38 -21.99
N VAL A 97 -16.93 -14.92 -21.78
CA VAL A 97 -17.41 -16.13 -22.46
C VAL A 97 -18.24 -15.66 -23.65
N TYR A 98 -17.74 -15.90 -24.86
CA TYR A 98 -18.47 -15.64 -26.12
C TYR A 98 -19.40 -16.80 -26.46
#